data_AF-A0A415LCW9-F1
#
_entry.id   AF-A0A415LCW9-F1
#
_cell.length_a   1.000
_cell.length_b   1.000
_cell.length_c   1.000
_cell.angle_alpha   90.00
_cell.angle_beta   90.00
_cell.angle_gamma   90.00
#
_symmetry.space_group_name_H-M   'P 1'
#
loop_
_entity.id
_entity.type
_entity.pdbx_description
1 polymer ?
#
loop_
_entity_poly.entity_id
_entity_poly.type
_entity_poly.pdbx_seq_one_letter_code
_entity_poly.pdbx_strand_id
1 'polypeptide(L)'
;MKNKYIIKLYHYYLRKKYDNDKIVGIKESEKVLEKLKNLSVIEPISINDLDYMGKAFLNDLSSEYPKDSLKIFKIVKNGTTDIFYKYHRERYVGKVCIYIFLSEDNSLHSNCDLLECKLEIMKGINKSEIDKKSHIYWRYLDTMHQYDIMVKETKSNFKEKFFNKNKTEGKMRIAIVDDELIWRKKSYSYIKKIVEKNDSIDVFKSGNDFLEKHAEYDIVFMDIEMPEIDGWNTAKTYRIFYPESVVAMLTTHDEMCSKGYHINAFRFISKQNMEYELSEALCSLRKILRKDKQI
;
A
#
# COMPACT_ATOMS: atom_id res chain seq x y z
N MET A 1 5.50 3.51 -25.09
CA MET A 1 6.67 4.43 -25.03
C MET A 1 6.46 5.65 -24.12
N LYS A 2 5.31 6.36 -24.15
CA LYS A 2 5.04 7.55 -23.32
C LYS A 2 5.11 7.30 -21.79
N ASN A 3 4.52 6.20 -21.28
CA ASN A 3 4.57 5.88 -19.84
C ASN A 3 5.99 5.70 -19.28
N LYS A 4 6.92 5.16 -20.08
CA LYS A 4 8.33 4.99 -19.67
C LYS A 4 9.05 6.34 -19.50
N TYR A 5 8.65 7.37 -20.23
CA TYR A 5 9.21 8.72 -20.10
C TYR A 5 8.63 9.47 -18.89
N ILE A 6 7.33 9.31 -18.61
CA ILE A 6 6.69 9.91 -17.44
C ILE A 6 7.29 9.33 -16.15
N ILE A 7 7.45 8.00 -16.08
CA ILE A 7 8.10 7.35 -14.93
C ILE A 7 9.54 7.85 -14.76
N LYS A 8 10.31 7.98 -15.86
CA LYS A 8 11.67 8.53 -15.81
C LYS A 8 11.72 9.97 -15.30
N LEU A 9 10.77 10.82 -15.72
CA LEU A 9 10.68 12.21 -15.27
C LEU A 9 10.27 12.30 -13.79
N TYR A 10 9.34 11.46 -13.36
CA TYR A 10 8.91 11.37 -11.96
C TYR A 10 10.04 10.89 -11.05
N HIS A 11 10.73 9.82 -11.45
CA HIS A 11 11.95 9.34 -10.80
C HIS A 11 13.04 10.41 -10.75
N TYR A 12 13.24 11.16 -11.84
CA TYR A 12 14.18 12.29 -11.85
C TYR A 12 13.80 13.38 -10.83
N TYR A 13 12.52 13.76 -10.77
CA TYR A 13 12.01 14.73 -9.81
C TYR A 13 12.18 14.24 -8.36
N LEU A 14 11.78 13.00 -8.08
CA LEU A 14 11.92 12.36 -6.78
C LEU A 14 13.38 12.33 -6.32
N ARG A 15 14.30 11.93 -7.20
CA ARG A 15 15.73 12.01 -6.91
C ARG A 15 16.15 13.42 -6.60
N LYS A 16 15.90 14.38 -7.47
CA LYS A 16 16.33 15.77 -7.28
C LYS A 16 15.83 16.38 -5.95
N LYS A 17 14.68 15.94 -5.45
CA LYS A 17 14.04 16.50 -4.26
C LYS A 17 14.38 15.75 -2.96
N TYR A 18 14.54 14.43 -3.03
CA TYR A 18 14.64 13.56 -1.86
C TYR A 18 15.95 12.76 -1.79
N ASP A 19 16.69 12.68 -2.89
CA ASP A 19 18.06 12.12 -2.96
C ASP A 19 19.05 13.17 -2.45
N ASN A 20 19.07 13.36 -1.14
CA ASN A 20 20.12 14.16 -0.51
C ASN A 20 21.41 13.33 -0.48
N ASP A 21 22.57 13.94 -0.75
CA ASP A 21 23.91 13.31 -0.78
C ASP A 21 24.38 12.67 0.55
N LYS A 22 23.48 12.44 1.50
CA LYS A 22 23.67 11.71 2.74
C LYS A 22 22.79 10.46 2.78
N ILE A 23 23.08 9.46 1.94
CA ILE A 23 22.69 8.08 2.26
C ILE A 23 23.92 7.42 2.91
N VAL A 24 24.31 7.96 4.07
CA VAL A 24 25.21 7.27 5.01
C VAL A 24 24.32 6.83 6.14
N GLY A 25 23.88 5.58 6.09
CA GLY A 25 23.02 5.02 7.13
C GLY A 25 23.81 4.42 8.28
N ILE A 26 23.06 4.08 9.31
CA ILE A 26 23.51 3.38 10.50
C ILE A 26 23.70 1.92 10.13
N LYS A 27 24.96 1.48 9.95
CA LYS A 27 25.26 0.10 9.51
C LYS A 27 24.67 -0.99 10.41
N GLU A 28 24.46 -0.69 11.70
CA GLU A 28 23.96 -1.64 12.68
C GLU A 28 22.45 -1.45 12.93
N SER A 29 21.69 -2.51 12.71
CA SER A 29 20.24 -2.53 12.91
C SER A 29 19.80 -2.21 14.33
N GLU A 30 20.56 -2.60 15.34
CA GLU A 30 20.23 -2.26 16.73
C GLU A 30 20.25 -0.74 16.96
N LYS A 31 21.21 -0.04 16.36
CA LYS A 31 21.28 1.43 16.39
C LYS A 31 20.16 2.09 15.57
N VAL A 32 19.69 1.45 14.48
CA VAL A 32 18.48 1.87 13.76
C VAL A 32 17.25 1.76 14.65
N LEU A 33 17.13 0.65 15.38
CA LEU A 33 16.03 0.40 16.31
C LEU A 33 16.06 1.37 17.51
N GLU A 34 17.22 1.67 18.08
CA GLU A 34 17.38 2.71 19.11
C GLU A 34 16.94 4.09 18.62
N LYS A 35 17.35 4.47 17.40
CA LYS A 35 16.91 5.73 16.80
C LYS A 35 15.40 5.74 16.55
N LEU A 36 14.80 4.60 16.19
CA LEU A 36 13.35 4.48 16.07
C LEU A 36 12.65 4.59 17.43
N LYS A 37 13.20 4.00 18.51
CA LYS A 37 12.67 4.16 19.89
C LYS A 37 12.66 5.61 20.36
N ASN A 38 13.56 6.45 19.84
CA ASN A 38 13.56 7.90 20.12
C ASN A 38 12.47 8.66 19.35
N LEU A 39 11.91 8.08 18.29
CA LEU A 39 10.89 8.70 17.43
C LEU A 39 9.49 8.10 17.65
N SER A 40 9.39 6.94 18.29
CA SER A 40 8.17 6.15 18.43
C SER A 40 8.24 5.30 19.70
N VAL A 41 7.10 5.11 20.35
CA VAL A 41 6.96 4.12 21.44
C VAL A 41 6.87 2.75 20.79
N ILE A 42 7.88 1.93 21.04
CA ILE A 42 8.03 0.58 20.50
C ILE A 42 8.22 -0.37 21.67
N GLU A 43 7.39 -1.42 21.72
CA GLU A 43 7.36 -2.38 22.82
C GLU A 43 7.69 -3.79 22.30
N PRO A 44 8.52 -4.57 23.01
CA PRO A 44 8.72 -5.97 22.65
C PRO A 44 7.43 -6.77 22.89
N ILE A 45 7.14 -7.73 22.01
CA ILE A 45 5.95 -8.59 22.12
C ILE A 45 6.30 -10.05 21.84
N SER A 46 5.42 -10.98 22.23
CA SER A 46 5.57 -12.39 21.86
C SER A 46 4.89 -12.68 20.51
N ILE A 47 5.26 -13.80 19.88
CA ILE A 47 4.60 -14.31 18.66
C ILE A 47 3.09 -14.52 18.87
N ASN A 48 2.68 -14.87 20.09
CA ASN A 48 1.27 -15.13 20.41
C ASN A 48 0.41 -13.85 20.35
N ASP A 49 1.03 -12.69 20.55
CA ASP A 49 0.38 -11.37 20.56
C ASP A 49 0.28 -10.74 19.15
N LEU A 50 0.77 -11.45 18.13
CA LEU A 50 0.59 -11.03 16.74
C LEU A 50 -0.86 -11.20 16.29
N ASP A 51 -1.37 -10.17 15.63
CA ASP A 51 -2.60 -10.27 14.85
C ASP A 51 -2.40 -11.13 13.59
N TYR A 52 -3.48 -11.34 12.83
CA TYR A 52 -3.43 -12.21 11.64
C TYR A 52 -2.43 -11.72 10.58
N MET A 53 -2.24 -10.40 10.44
CA MET A 53 -1.28 -9.83 9.49
C MET A 53 0.16 -9.97 9.97
N GLY A 54 0.40 -9.79 11.28
CA GLY A 54 1.68 -10.05 11.89
C GLY A 54 2.11 -11.52 11.74
N LYS A 55 1.16 -12.45 11.93
CA LYS A 55 1.40 -13.89 11.75
C LYS A 55 1.65 -14.26 10.29
N ALA A 56 0.90 -13.68 9.36
CA ALA A 56 1.12 -13.83 7.93
C ALA A 56 2.54 -13.40 7.52
N PHE A 57 2.94 -12.18 7.91
CA PHE A 57 4.28 -11.67 7.66
C PHE A 57 5.39 -12.55 8.27
N LEU A 58 5.20 -12.99 9.51
CA LEU A 58 6.14 -13.88 10.20
C LEU A 58 6.28 -15.22 9.45
N ASN A 59 5.20 -15.75 8.88
CA ASN A 59 5.26 -16.98 8.09
C ASN A 59 6.09 -16.79 6.81
N ASP A 60 5.94 -15.66 6.12
CA ASP A 60 6.76 -15.36 4.95
C ASP A 60 8.25 -15.25 5.33
N LEU A 61 8.58 -14.50 6.39
CA LEU A 61 9.94 -14.40 6.90
C LEU A 61 10.50 -15.75 7.37
N SER A 62 9.63 -16.66 7.82
CA SER A 62 10.08 -17.96 8.34
C SER A 62 10.70 -18.88 7.30
N SER A 63 10.56 -18.55 6.01
CA SER A 63 11.29 -19.21 4.94
C SER A 63 12.80 -18.89 4.96
N GLU A 64 13.18 -17.73 5.50
CA GLU A 64 14.56 -17.25 5.58
C GLU A 64 15.13 -17.32 7.01
N TYR A 65 14.30 -17.09 8.03
CA TYR A 65 14.71 -17.01 9.43
C TYR A 65 13.81 -17.87 10.35
N PRO A 66 14.34 -18.77 11.19
CA PRO A 66 13.52 -19.53 12.14
C PRO A 66 12.67 -18.61 13.03
N LYS A 67 11.39 -18.94 13.25
CA LYS A 67 10.47 -18.04 13.99
C LYS A 67 10.96 -17.66 15.39
N ASP A 68 11.59 -18.62 16.08
CA ASP A 68 12.11 -18.45 17.44
C ASP A 68 13.38 -17.57 17.51
N SER A 69 13.99 -17.31 16.35
CA SER A 69 15.19 -16.46 16.22
C SER A 69 14.87 -14.96 16.10
N LEU A 70 13.60 -14.62 15.85
CA LEU A 70 13.18 -13.25 15.56
C LEU A 70 12.76 -12.50 16.83
N LYS A 71 13.39 -11.35 17.09
CA LYS A 71 12.91 -10.39 18.11
C LYS A 71 11.81 -9.53 17.50
N ILE A 72 10.64 -9.52 18.13
CA ILE A 72 9.44 -8.84 17.60
C ILE A 72 9.11 -7.62 18.45
N PHE A 73 8.85 -6.52 17.78
CA PHE A 73 8.46 -5.27 18.40
C PHE A 73 7.16 -4.74 17.79
N LYS A 74 6.28 -4.19 18.61
CA LYS A 74 5.05 -3.51 18.21
C LYS A 74 5.21 -2.01 18.34
N ILE A 75 4.76 -1.25 17.34
CA ILE A 75 4.64 0.21 17.45
C ILE A 75 3.33 0.53 18.19
N VAL A 76 3.43 1.21 19.33
CA VAL A 76 2.31 1.50 20.24
C VAL A 76 1.86 2.96 20.15
N LYS A 77 2.80 3.88 19.91
CA LYS A 77 2.51 5.30 19.69
C LYS A 77 3.58 5.92 18.81
N ASN A 78 3.19 6.68 17.81
CA ASN A 78 4.10 7.42 16.94
C ASN A 78 3.64 8.88 16.91
N GLY A 79 4.54 9.85 16.69
CA GLY A 79 4.15 11.25 16.52
C GLY A 79 3.32 11.48 15.25
N THR A 80 3.71 12.43 14.40
CA THR A 80 3.12 12.70 13.08
C THR A 80 2.99 11.47 12.16
N THR A 81 3.75 10.41 12.43
CA THR A 81 3.69 9.15 11.69
C THR A 81 2.48 8.29 12.05
N ASP A 82 1.85 8.45 13.23
CA ASP A 82 0.60 7.74 13.54
C ASP A 82 -0.49 8.15 12.57
N ILE A 83 -0.58 9.43 12.16
CA ILE A 83 -1.54 9.90 11.15
C ILE A 83 -1.26 9.25 9.78
N PHE A 84 0.01 9.17 9.37
CA PHE A 84 0.40 8.59 8.08
C PHE A 84 0.10 7.08 8.03
N TYR A 85 0.44 6.34 9.10
CA TYR A 85 0.20 4.91 9.20
C TYR A 85 -1.27 4.57 9.43
N LYS A 86 -2.00 5.41 10.15
CA LYS A 86 -3.45 5.30 10.37
C LYS A 86 -4.24 5.67 9.12
N TYR A 87 -3.80 6.64 8.31
CA TYR A 87 -4.40 7.01 7.03
C TYR A 87 -4.38 5.87 5.99
N HIS A 88 -3.32 5.05 6.00
CA HIS A 88 -3.29 3.86 5.17
C HIS A 88 -4.03 2.67 5.78
N ARG A 89 -4.15 2.59 7.13
CA ARG A 89 -4.78 1.43 7.81
C ARG A 89 -6.25 1.57 8.19
N GLU A 90 -6.81 2.77 8.32
CA GLU A 90 -8.27 2.97 8.52
C GLU A 90 -9.10 2.48 7.33
N ARG A 91 -8.44 2.10 6.23
CA ARG A 91 -8.98 1.43 5.06
C ARG A 91 -9.25 -0.07 5.24
N TYR A 92 -8.71 -0.72 6.28
CA TYR A 92 -8.88 -2.16 6.51
C TYR A 92 -9.93 -2.45 7.60
N VAL A 93 -10.60 -3.58 7.49
CA VAL A 93 -11.47 -4.09 8.57
C VAL A 93 -10.59 -4.62 9.70
N GLY A 94 -10.65 -3.96 10.87
CA GLY A 94 -9.99 -4.37 12.11
C GLY A 94 -8.85 -3.45 12.58
N LYS A 95 -8.51 -3.52 13.88
CA LYS A 95 -7.36 -2.81 14.46
C LYS A 95 -6.08 -3.59 14.19
N VAL A 96 -5.52 -3.46 12.99
CA VAL A 96 -4.26 -4.14 12.62
C VAL A 96 -3.05 -3.36 13.17
N CYS A 97 -2.06 -4.04 13.75
CA CYS A 97 -0.85 -3.46 14.37
C CYS A 97 0.39 -3.49 13.45
N ILE A 98 1.31 -2.54 13.66
CA ILE A 98 2.61 -2.51 12.96
C ILE A 98 3.65 -3.20 13.81
N TYR A 99 4.38 -4.12 13.17
CA TYR A 99 5.42 -4.91 13.79
C TYR A 99 6.76 -4.67 13.09
N ILE A 100 7.82 -4.73 13.88
CA ILE A 100 9.22 -4.76 13.44
C ILE A 100 9.80 -6.09 13.87
N PHE A 101 10.46 -6.78 12.96
CA PHE A 101 11.13 -8.06 13.19
C PHE A 101 12.63 -7.84 13.03
N LEU A 102 13.40 -8.18 14.05
CA LEU A 102 14.86 -8.15 14.04
C LEU A 102 15.37 -9.60 14.04
N SER A 103 16.07 -9.97 12.98
CA SER A 103 16.69 -11.28 12.79
C SER A 103 18.10 -11.36 13.38
N GLU A 104 18.61 -12.57 13.55
CA GLU A 104 19.94 -12.86 14.13
C GLU A 104 21.10 -12.27 13.32
N ASP A 105 20.95 -12.17 12.00
CA ASP A 105 21.91 -11.54 11.09
C ASP A 105 21.88 -10.00 11.17
N ASN A 106 21.14 -9.43 12.13
CA ASN A 106 20.84 -8.02 12.23
C ASN A 106 20.09 -7.48 11.01
N SER A 107 19.21 -8.24 10.37
CA SER A 107 18.24 -7.69 9.39
C SER A 107 16.97 -7.18 10.10
N LEU A 108 16.31 -6.17 9.51
CA LEU A 108 15.14 -5.50 10.08
C LEU A 108 14.05 -5.52 9.04
N HIS A 109 12.90 -6.04 9.43
CA HIS A 109 11.76 -6.23 8.55
C HIS A 109 10.52 -5.64 9.19
N SER A 110 9.52 -5.28 8.39
CA SER A 110 8.26 -4.79 8.91
C SER A 110 7.10 -5.23 8.04
N ASN A 111 5.99 -5.62 8.68
CA ASN A 111 4.70 -5.82 8.02
C ASN A 111 4.04 -4.51 7.54
N CYS A 112 4.81 -3.43 7.47
CA CYS A 112 4.44 -2.16 6.91
C CYS A 112 5.51 -1.76 5.90
N ASP A 113 5.18 -1.85 4.61
CA ASP A 113 6.07 -1.53 3.49
C ASP A 113 6.84 -0.21 3.66
N LEU A 114 6.16 0.84 4.11
CA LEU A 114 6.81 2.12 4.28
C LEU A 114 7.83 2.07 5.42
N LEU A 115 7.47 1.44 6.54
CA LEU A 115 8.42 1.31 7.64
C LEU A 115 9.62 0.46 7.22
N GLU A 116 9.40 -0.61 6.46
CA GLU A 116 10.46 -1.42 5.87
C GLU A 116 11.38 -0.60 4.96
N CYS A 117 10.83 0.27 4.10
CA CYS A 117 11.63 1.20 3.29
C CYS A 117 12.42 2.20 4.14
N LYS A 118 11.79 2.74 5.19
CA LYS A 118 12.44 3.66 6.14
C LYS A 118 13.57 2.96 6.91
N LEU A 119 13.38 1.71 7.30
CA LEU A 119 14.37 0.87 7.98
C LEU A 119 15.60 0.64 7.11
N GLU A 120 15.42 0.21 5.86
CA GLU A 120 16.52 0.00 4.91
C GLU A 120 17.33 1.27 4.66
N ILE A 121 16.69 2.44 4.72
CA ILE A 121 17.36 3.72 4.49
C ILE A 121 18.03 4.26 5.74
N MET A 122 17.44 4.03 6.90
CA MET A 122 18.12 4.27 8.17
C MET A 122 19.37 3.41 8.27
N LYS A 123 19.39 2.21 7.68
CA LYS A 123 20.61 1.38 7.52
C LYS A 123 21.57 1.91 6.47
N GLY A 124 21.03 2.56 5.44
CA GLY A 124 21.76 3.18 4.34
C GLY A 124 21.79 2.25 3.14
N ILE A 125 21.48 2.80 1.97
CA ILE A 125 21.56 2.09 0.69
C ILE A 125 22.86 2.54 0.01
N ASN A 126 23.75 1.59 -0.27
CA ASN A 126 24.94 1.90 -1.06
C ASN A 126 24.50 2.30 -2.49
N LYS A 127 24.99 3.45 -3.01
CA LYS A 127 24.62 3.92 -4.36
C LYS A 127 24.92 2.87 -5.44
N SER A 128 25.92 2.00 -5.24
CA SER A 128 26.23 0.89 -6.15
C SER A 128 25.26 -0.29 -6.09
N GLU A 129 24.42 -0.37 -5.06
CA GLU A 129 23.39 -1.41 -4.89
C GLU A 129 21.99 -0.92 -5.28
N ILE A 130 21.83 0.37 -5.58
CA ILE A 130 20.56 0.95 -6.01
C ILE A 130 19.99 0.22 -7.23
N ASP A 131 20.83 -0.28 -8.15
CA ASP A 131 20.31 -1.02 -9.31
C ASP A 131 19.71 -2.38 -8.91
N LYS A 132 20.26 -3.04 -7.88
CA LYS A 132 19.73 -4.31 -7.33
C LYS A 132 18.51 -4.10 -6.41
N LYS A 133 18.47 -3.00 -5.65
CA LYS A 133 17.38 -2.62 -4.73
C LYS A 133 16.49 -1.48 -5.27
N SER A 134 16.44 -1.31 -6.58
CA SER A 134 15.87 -0.12 -7.24
C SER A 134 14.42 0.14 -6.88
N HIS A 135 13.61 -0.91 -6.78
CA HIS A 135 12.21 -0.80 -6.39
C HIS A 135 12.03 -0.26 -4.96
N ILE A 136 12.87 -0.65 -4.00
CA ILE A 136 12.83 -0.17 -2.60
C ILE A 136 13.21 1.31 -2.54
N TYR A 137 14.28 1.67 -3.25
CA TYR A 137 14.76 3.05 -3.32
C TYR A 137 13.71 4.01 -3.91
N TRP A 138 13.11 3.65 -5.04
CA TRP A 138 12.05 4.46 -5.65
C TRP A 138 10.79 4.53 -4.77
N ARG A 139 10.43 3.41 -4.11
CA ARG A 139 9.30 3.35 -3.18
C ARG A 139 9.48 4.28 -1.98
N TYR A 140 10.70 4.43 -1.46
CA TYR A 140 10.99 5.41 -0.42
C TYR A 140 10.80 6.84 -0.90
N LEU A 141 11.43 7.22 -2.02
CA LEU A 141 11.37 8.61 -2.46
C LEU A 141 9.93 9.02 -2.75
N ASP A 142 9.14 8.10 -3.33
CA ASP A 142 7.69 8.28 -3.50
C ASP A 142 7.01 8.44 -2.14
N THR A 143 7.25 7.55 -1.18
CA THR A 143 6.55 7.66 0.10
C THR A 143 6.94 8.90 0.92
N MET A 144 8.20 9.34 0.85
CA MET A 144 8.63 10.62 1.41
C MET A 144 7.96 11.79 0.70
N HIS A 145 7.76 11.68 -0.62
CA HIS A 145 7.01 12.67 -1.37
C HIS A 145 5.55 12.75 -0.95
N GLN A 146 4.89 11.60 -0.80
CA GLN A 146 3.51 11.51 -0.30
C GLN A 146 3.41 12.05 1.13
N TYR A 147 4.37 11.75 2.01
CA TYR A 147 4.42 12.29 3.36
C TYR A 147 4.57 13.82 3.36
N ASP A 148 5.44 14.38 2.52
CA ASP A 148 5.62 15.83 2.39
C ASP A 148 4.37 16.53 1.87
N ILE A 149 3.70 15.93 0.87
CA ILE A 149 2.40 16.39 0.38
C ILE A 149 1.41 16.38 1.55
N MET A 150 1.31 15.23 2.22
CA MET A 150 0.42 15.04 3.37
C MET A 150 0.69 16.07 4.47
N VAL A 151 1.94 16.31 4.87
CA VAL A 151 2.32 17.27 5.93
C VAL A 151 1.98 18.71 5.55
N LYS A 152 2.23 19.09 4.29
CA LYS A 152 1.84 20.40 3.77
C LYS A 152 0.32 20.56 3.76
N GLU A 153 -0.41 19.50 3.46
CA GLU A 153 -1.87 19.46 3.44
C GLU A 153 -2.47 19.34 4.84
N THR A 154 -1.81 18.68 5.80
CA THR A 154 -2.30 18.56 7.20
C THR A 154 -2.23 19.87 7.96
N LYS A 155 -1.29 20.75 7.60
CA LYS A 155 -1.28 22.14 8.10
C LYS A 155 -2.46 22.98 7.58
N SER A 156 -3.20 22.48 6.58
CA SER A 156 -4.39 23.10 5.99
C SER A 156 -5.60 22.15 6.16
N ASN A 157 -6.20 22.09 7.35
CA ASN A 157 -7.48 21.39 7.64
C ASN A 157 -7.74 20.11 6.83
N PHE A 158 -6.93 19.08 7.09
CA PHE A 158 -6.91 17.79 6.40
C PHE A 158 -8.27 17.07 6.32
N LYS A 159 -9.05 17.10 7.41
CA LYS A 159 -10.36 16.43 7.46
C LYS A 159 -11.34 16.99 6.42
N GLU A 160 -11.29 18.31 6.20
CA GLU A 160 -12.15 18.95 5.22
C GLU A 160 -11.67 18.62 3.81
N LYS A 161 -10.39 18.74 3.45
CA LYS A 161 -9.96 18.56 2.04
C LYS A 161 -9.94 17.12 1.53
N PHE A 162 -9.63 16.13 2.38
CA PHE A 162 -9.57 14.73 1.95
C PHE A 162 -10.91 14.18 1.46
N PHE A 163 -12.00 14.73 2.00
CA PHE A 163 -13.36 14.32 1.67
C PHE A 163 -14.21 15.44 1.03
N ASN A 164 -13.79 16.71 1.10
CA ASN A 164 -14.37 17.87 0.38
C ASN A 164 -13.64 18.23 -0.91
N LYS A 165 -12.97 17.29 -1.59
CA LYS A 165 -12.85 17.45 -3.04
C LYS A 165 -14.29 17.31 -3.54
N ASN A 166 -14.91 18.40 -4.02
CA ASN A 166 -16.29 18.50 -4.48
C ASN A 166 -16.72 17.30 -5.36
N LYS A 167 -17.00 16.14 -4.74
CA LYS A 167 -17.62 14.98 -5.34
C LYS A 167 -19.09 15.29 -5.36
N THR A 168 -19.47 16.06 -6.36
CA THR A 168 -20.84 16.27 -6.77
C THR A 168 -21.50 14.89 -6.88
N GLU A 169 -22.50 14.68 -6.01
CA GLU A 169 -23.47 13.57 -6.01
C GLU A 169 -22.91 12.15 -6.00
N GLY A 170 -22.95 11.46 -4.85
CA GLY A 170 -23.12 9.99 -4.69
C GLY A 170 -22.38 8.97 -5.59
N LYS A 171 -21.48 9.39 -6.49
CA LYS A 171 -21.01 8.64 -7.64
C LYS A 171 -19.65 8.04 -7.33
N MET A 172 -19.57 6.72 -7.41
CA MET A 172 -18.35 5.95 -7.32
C MET A 172 -17.81 5.66 -8.72
N ARG A 173 -16.52 5.93 -8.94
CA ARG A 173 -15.77 5.50 -10.13
C ARG A 173 -15.01 4.22 -9.82
N ILE A 174 -15.31 3.17 -10.56
CA ILE A 174 -14.77 1.83 -10.34
C ILE A 174 -13.98 1.41 -11.57
N ALA A 175 -12.78 0.88 -11.37
CA ALA A 175 -12.02 0.22 -12.41
C ALA A 175 -11.94 -1.29 -12.15
N ILE A 176 -12.01 -2.09 -13.21
CA ILE A 176 -11.78 -3.54 -13.21
C ILE A 176 -10.63 -3.81 -14.16
N VAL A 177 -9.56 -4.45 -13.69
CA VAL A 177 -8.35 -4.72 -14.46
C VAL A 177 -8.02 -6.20 -14.29
N ASP A 178 -8.15 -6.97 -15.36
CA ASP A 178 -7.93 -8.42 -15.37
C ASP A 178 -7.65 -8.85 -16.82
N ASP A 179 -6.59 -9.61 -17.10
CA ASP A 179 -6.23 -9.99 -18.47
C ASP A 179 -7.11 -11.12 -19.02
N GLU A 180 -7.70 -11.92 -18.15
CA GLU A 180 -8.62 -12.99 -18.51
C GLU A 180 -10.05 -12.47 -18.73
N LEU A 181 -10.55 -12.65 -19.95
CA LEU A 181 -11.89 -12.17 -20.34
C LEU A 181 -13.01 -12.73 -19.45
N ILE A 182 -12.87 -13.97 -18.98
CA ILE A 182 -13.87 -14.65 -18.15
C ILE A 182 -13.99 -13.95 -16.79
N TRP A 183 -12.88 -13.72 -16.10
CA TRP A 183 -12.88 -13.04 -14.80
C TRP A 183 -13.33 -11.60 -14.93
N ARG A 184 -12.82 -10.88 -15.93
CA ARG A 184 -13.26 -9.51 -16.21
C ARG A 184 -14.77 -9.39 -16.40
N LYS A 185 -15.39 -10.32 -17.14
CA LYS A 185 -16.85 -10.37 -17.33
C LYS A 185 -17.59 -10.72 -16.04
N LYS A 186 -17.08 -11.67 -15.25
CA LYS A 186 -17.66 -12.04 -13.95
C LYS A 186 -17.63 -10.86 -12.98
N SER A 187 -16.47 -10.24 -12.77
CA SER A 187 -16.31 -9.07 -11.91
C SER A 187 -17.26 -7.94 -12.34
N TYR A 188 -17.32 -7.65 -13.64
CA TYR A 188 -18.24 -6.64 -14.15
C TYR A 188 -19.69 -6.97 -13.85
N SER A 189 -20.12 -8.22 -14.11
CA SER A 189 -21.48 -8.68 -13.83
C SER A 189 -21.84 -8.52 -12.36
N TYR A 190 -20.97 -8.96 -11.44
CA TYR A 190 -21.21 -8.85 -10.01
C TYR A 190 -21.25 -7.39 -9.54
N ILE A 191 -20.25 -6.59 -9.91
CA ILE A 191 -20.19 -5.17 -9.56
C ILE A 191 -21.42 -4.44 -10.10
N LYS A 192 -21.85 -4.76 -11.33
CA LYS A 192 -23.01 -4.12 -11.96
C LYS A 192 -24.31 -4.31 -11.17
N LYS A 193 -24.47 -5.42 -10.44
CA LYS A 193 -25.62 -5.66 -9.56
C LYS A 193 -25.61 -4.80 -8.28
N ILE A 194 -24.44 -4.31 -7.87
CA ILE A 194 -24.21 -3.64 -6.57
C ILE A 194 -24.16 -2.11 -6.70
N VAL A 195 -23.69 -1.62 -7.85
CA VAL A 195 -23.47 -0.19 -8.09
C VAL A 195 -24.78 0.60 -8.18
N GLU A 196 -24.74 1.85 -7.73
CA GLU A 196 -25.88 2.79 -7.81
C GLU A 196 -25.95 3.44 -9.20
N LYS A 197 -27.10 4.05 -9.54
CA LYS A 197 -27.39 4.59 -10.88
C LYS A 197 -26.31 5.56 -11.40
N ASN A 198 -25.67 6.30 -10.51
CA ASN A 198 -24.68 7.31 -10.88
C ASN A 198 -23.25 6.77 -10.93
N ASP A 199 -22.98 5.57 -10.41
CA ASP A 199 -21.67 4.96 -10.42
C ASP A 199 -21.23 4.61 -11.85
N SER A 200 -19.93 4.67 -12.11
CA SER A 200 -19.35 4.30 -13.41
C SER A 200 -18.33 3.18 -13.24
N ILE A 201 -18.37 2.20 -14.13
CA ILE A 201 -17.43 1.08 -14.17
C ILE A 201 -16.66 1.15 -15.48
N ASP A 202 -15.34 1.30 -15.39
CA ASP A 202 -14.42 1.14 -16.51
C ASP A 202 -13.73 -0.22 -16.41
N VAL A 203 -13.42 -0.82 -17.56
CA VAL A 203 -12.92 -2.19 -17.65
C VAL A 203 -11.71 -2.23 -18.55
N PHE A 204 -10.62 -2.84 -18.07
CA PHE A 204 -9.32 -2.85 -18.71
C PHE A 204 -8.80 -4.28 -18.86
N LYS A 205 -8.06 -4.52 -19.93
CA LYS A 205 -7.54 -5.86 -20.27
C LYS A 205 -6.10 -6.11 -19.86
N SER A 206 -5.41 -5.10 -19.33
CA SER A 206 -4.05 -5.21 -18.84
C SER A 206 -3.71 -4.03 -17.95
N GLY A 207 -2.65 -4.15 -17.16
CA GLY A 207 -2.14 -3.02 -16.37
C GLY A 207 -1.70 -1.83 -17.23
N ASN A 208 -1.14 -2.07 -18.43
CA ASN A 208 -0.76 -1.01 -19.35
C ASN A 208 -1.98 -0.23 -19.88
N ASP A 209 -3.04 -0.92 -20.30
CA ASP A 209 -4.31 -0.32 -20.75
C ASP A 209 -4.94 0.54 -19.65
N PHE A 210 -4.91 0.03 -18.41
CA PHE A 210 -5.37 0.77 -17.24
C PHE A 210 -4.54 2.05 -16.97
N LEU A 211 -3.20 1.94 -16.98
CA LEU A 211 -2.33 3.08 -16.68
C LEU A 211 -2.37 4.17 -17.76
N GLU A 212 -2.59 3.82 -19.02
CA GLU A 212 -2.74 4.77 -20.13
C GLU A 212 -4.02 5.61 -20.04
N LYS A 213 -5.02 5.17 -19.27
CA LYS A 213 -6.28 5.91 -19.11
C LYS A 213 -6.10 7.25 -18.40
N HIS A 214 -5.08 7.39 -17.56
CA HIS A 214 -4.83 8.59 -16.74
C HIS A 214 -6.10 9.14 -16.07
N ALA A 215 -6.86 8.26 -15.40
CA ALA A 215 -8.09 8.62 -14.71
C ALA A 215 -8.05 8.20 -13.23
N GLU A 216 -8.61 9.07 -12.38
CA GLU A 216 -8.79 8.81 -10.95
C GLU A 216 -10.05 7.94 -10.72
N TYR A 217 -9.87 6.84 -10.00
CA TYR A 217 -10.93 5.93 -9.55
C TYR A 217 -11.07 5.97 -8.03
N ASP A 218 -12.25 5.67 -7.51
CA ASP A 218 -12.43 5.48 -6.08
C ASP A 218 -11.88 4.14 -5.64
N ILE A 219 -12.20 3.09 -6.41
CA ILE A 219 -11.71 1.74 -6.23
C ILE A 219 -11.28 1.11 -7.54
N VAL A 220 -10.16 0.41 -7.49
CA VAL A 220 -9.63 -0.40 -8.58
C VAL A 220 -9.62 -1.86 -8.12
N PHE A 221 -10.37 -2.72 -8.82
CA PHE A 221 -10.25 -4.16 -8.69
C PHE A 221 -9.20 -4.65 -9.67
N MET A 222 -8.09 -5.15 -9.15
CA MET A 222 -6.87 -5.41 -9.91
C MET A 222 -6.50 -6.88 -9.78
N ASP A 223 -6.44 -7.59 -10.89
CA ASP A 223 -5.85 -8.92 -10.91
C ASP A 223 -4.37 -8.87 -10.57
N ILE A 224 -3.91 -9.84 -9.80
CA ILE A 224 -2.51 -9.94 -9.40
C ILE A 224 -1.66 -10.44 -10.56
N GLU A 225 -2.12 -11.49 -11.24
CA GLU A 225 -1.34 -12.23 -12.23
C GLU A 225 -1.70 -11.73 -13.62
N MET A 226 -0.93 -10.76 -14.13
CA MET A 226 -1.11 -10.22 -15.47
C MET A 226 0.20 -10.18 -16.24
N PRO A 227 0.18 -10.39 -17.57
CA PRO A 227 1.36 -10.31 -18.42
C PRO A 227 1.87 -8.86 -18.55
N GLU A 228 3.14 -8.74 -18.95
CA GLU A 228 3.90 -7.49 -19.15
C GLU A 228 4.16 -6.68 -17.86
N ILE A 229 3.10 -6.34 -17.12
CA ILE A 229 3.15 -5.70 -15.82
C ILE A 229 2.09 -6.35 -14.92
N ASP A 230 2.54 -6.97 -13.85
CA ASP A 230 1.67 -7.60 -12.86
C ASP A 230 0.80 -6.57 -12.11
N GLY A 231 -0.22 -7.06 -11.40
CA GLY A 231 -1.13 -6.21 -10.62
C GLY A 231 -0.43 -5.41 -9.53
N TRP A 232 0.60 -5.98 -8.89
CA TRP A 232 1.34 -5.31 -7.82
C TRP A 232 2.05 -4.05 -8.35
N ASN A 233 2.81 -4.19 -9.43
CA ASN A 233 3.55 -3.13 -10.08
C ASN A 233 2.60 -2.12 -10.76
N THR A 234 1.49 -2.60 -11.30
CA THR A 234 0.43 -1.73 -11.84
C THR A 234 -0.17 -0.84 -10.76
N ALA A 235 -0.57 -1.43 -9.63
CA ALA A 235 -1.16 -0.69 -8.51
C ALA A 235 -0.17 0.31 -7.89
N LYS A 236 1.11 -0.08 -7.74
CA LYS A 236 2.18 0.82 -7.31
C LYS A 236 2.31 2.02 -8.26
N THR A 237 2.39 1.76 -9.57
CA THR A 237 2.55 2.81 -10.58
C THR A 237 1.34 3.74 -10.63
N TYR A 238 0.13 3.19 -10.50
CA TYR A 238 -1.11 3.97 -10.52
C TYR A 238 -1.21 4.93 -9.32
N ARG A 239 -0.86 4.46 -8.12
CA ARG A 239 -0.95 5.25 -6.88
C ARG A 239 0.03 6.42 -6.80
N ILE A 240 1.12 6.39 -7.56
CA ILE A 240 2.01 7.54 -7.73
C ILE A 240 1.22 8.77 -8.21
N PHE A 241 0.25 8.57 -9.10
CA PHE A 241 -0.57 9.64 -9.67
C PHE A 241 -1.90 9.82 -8.93
N TYR A 242 -2.44 8.75 -8.36
CA TYR A 242 -3.75 8.73 -7.70
C TYR A 242 -3.66 8.09 -6.30
N PRO A 243 -3.00 8.77 -5.33
CA PRO A 243 -2.75 8.22 -3.99
C PRO A 243 -4.03 7.98 -3.19
N GLU A 244 -5.12 8.66 -3.54
CA GLU A 244 -6.42 8.55 -2.86
C GLU A 244 -7.21 7.30 -3.26
N SER A 245 -6.95 6.76 -4.44
CA SER A 245 -7.63 5.57 -4.95
C SER A 245 -7.31 4.34 -4.10
N VAL A 246 -8.36 3.62 -3.71
CA VAL A 246 -8.19 2.32 -3.07
C VAL A 246 -8.03 1.21 -4.11
N VAL A 247 -7.21 0.21 -3.84
CA VAL A 247 -6.97 -0.94 -4.76
C VAL A 247 -7.31 -2.22 -4.03
N ALA A 248 -8.26 -2.99 -4.56
CA ALA A 248 -8.57 -4.34 -4.10
C ALA A 248 -7.98 -5.36 -5.08
N MET A 249 -7.17 -6.29 -4.57
CA MET A 249 -6.52 -7.31 -5.37
C MET A 249 -7.43 -8.50 -5.60
N LEU A 250 -7.51 -8.99 -6.84
CA LEU A 250 -8.20 -10.22 -7.22
C LEU A 250 -7.17 -11.34 -7.36
N THR A 251 -7.46 -12.52 -6.83
CA THR A 251 -6.54 -13.66 -6.87
C THR A 251 -7.28 -15.00 -6.88
N THR A 252 -6.78 -15.98 -7.64
CA THR A 252 -7.23 -17.39 -7.51
C THR A 252 -6.51 -18.14 -6.38
N HIS A 253 -5.45 -17.54 -5.85
CA HIS A 253 -4.55 -18.06 -4.82
C HIS A 253 -4.87 -17.39 -3.48
N ASP A 254 -5.65 -18.05 -2.62
CA ASP A 254 -6.09 -17.51 -1.33
C ASP A 254 -4.92 -17.25 -0.37
N GLU A 255 -3.84 -18.02 -0.51
CA GLU A 255 -2.58 -17.81 0.21
C GLU A 255 -1.97 -16.42 -0.03
N MET A 256 -2.25 -15.79 -1.18
CA MET A 256 -1.77 -14.44 -1.48
C MET A 256 -2.42 -13.36 -0.62
N CYS A 257 -3.58 -13.63 -0.01
CA CYS A 257 -4.25 -12.69 0.90
C CYS A 257 -3.35 -12.31 2.10
N SER A 258 -2.53 -13.26 2.55
CA SER A 258 -1.56 -13.07 3.64
C SER A 258 -0.46 -12.06 3.28
N LYS A 259 -0.17 -11.90 1.98
CA LYS A 259 0.86 -11.01 1.42
C LYS A 259 0.36 -9.58 1.18
N GLY A 260 -0.86 -9.27 1.61
CA GLY A 260 -1.50 -8.01 1.29
C GLY A 260 -0.87 -6.75 1.84
N TYR A 261 -0.03 -6.90 2.85
CA TYR A 261 0.78 -5.83 3.41
C TYR A 261 1.81 -5.27 2.40
N HIS A 262 2.27 -6.05 1.41
CA HIS A 262 3.35 -5.70 0.47
C HIS A 262 3.02 -4.61 -0.57
N ILE A 263 1.75 -4.23 -0.67
CA ILE A 263 1.32 -3.10 -1.51
C ILE A 263 0.25 -2.25 -0.87
N ASN A 264 -0.04 -2.43 0.41
CA ASN A 264 -1.14 -1.71 1.03
C ASN A 264 -2.47 -1.86 0.24
N ALA A 265 -2.86 -3.08 -0.15
CA ALA A 265 -4.12 -3.28 -0.87
C ALA A 265 -5.30 -3.09 0.09
N PHE A 266 -6.32 -2.35 -0.32
CA PHE A 266 -7.55 -2.18 0.46
C PHE A 266 -8.13 -3.51 0.93
N ARG A 267 -8.18 -4.49 0.01
CA ARG A 267 -8.67 -5.85 0.23
C ARG A 267 -7.99 -6.81 -0.72
N PHE A 268 -7.97 -8.09 -0.33
CA PHE A 268 -7.79 -9.20 -1.25
C PHE A 268 -9.14 -9.85 -1.45
N ILE A 269 -9.41 -10.23 -2.68
CA ILE A 269 -10.66 -10.81 -3.12
C ILE A 269 -10.34 -12.13 -3.81
N SER A 270 -10.80 -13.22 -3.20
CA SER A 270 -10.69 -14.54 -3.82
C SER A 270 -11.60 -14.58 -5.05
N LYS A 271 -11.05 -14.95 -6.21
CA LYS A 271 -11.83 -15.12 -7.44
C LYS A 271 -12.87 -16.26 -7.28
N GLN A 272 -12.66 -17.19 -6.33
CA GLN A 272 -13.60 -18.26 -6.00
C GLN A 272 -14.84 -17.75 -5.23
N ASN A 273 -14.66 -16.76 -4.36
CA ASN A 273 -15.72 -16.15 -3.53
C ASN A 273 -16.10 -14.73 -3.99
N MET A 274 -15.79 -14.40 -5.24
CA MET A 274 -15.74 -13.04 -5.76
C MET A 274 -17.05 -12.24 -5.59
N GLU A 275 -18.22 -12.84 -5.81
CA GLU A 275 -19.50 -12.13 -5.72
C GLU A 275 -19.76 -11.54 -4.33
N TYR A 276 -19.50 -12.33 -3.29
CA TYR A 276 -19.68 -11.90 -1.90
C TYR A 276 -18.64 -10.85 -1.49
N GLU A 277 -17.37 -11.11 -1.78
CA GLU A 277 -16.27 -10.24 -1.33
C GLU A 277 -16.23 -8.89 -2.06
N LEU A 278 -16.61 -8.84 -3.35
CA LEU A 278 -16.81 -7.59 -4.08
C LEU A 278 -17.93 -6.75 -3.45
N SER A 279 -19.03 -7.38 -3.06
CA SER A 279 -20.16 -6.71 -2.39
C SER A 279 -19.74 -6.09 -1.06
N GLU A 280 -19.01 -6.86 -0.26
CA GLU A 280 -18.52 -6.40 1.05
C GLU A 280 -17.50 -5.25 0.90
N ALA A 281 -16.62 -5.33 -0.09
CA ALA A 281 -15.65 -4.28 -0.42
C ALA A 281 -16.33 -2.97 -0.80
N LEU A 282 -17.27 -3.00 -1.75
CA LEU A 282 -18.00 -1.82 -2.21
C LEU A 282 -18.88 -1.21 -1.12
N CYS A 283 -19.58 -2.05 -0.34
CA CYS A 283 -20.40 -1.60 0.77
C CYS A 283 -19.57 -0.90 1.85
N SER A 284 -18.42 -1.47 2.21
CA SER A 284 -17.49 -0.89 3.18
C SER A 284 -16.95 0.45 2.71
N LEU A 285 -16.48 0.52 1.46
CA LEU A 285 -15.97 1.77 0.89
C LEU A 285 -17.05 2.85 0.83
N ARG A 286 -18.27 2.50 0.42
CA ARG A 286 -19.38 3.46 0.34
C ARG A 286 -19.76 4.01 1.72
N LYS A 287 -19.69 3.19 2.78
CA LYS A 287 -19.89 3.66 4.17
C LYS A 287 -18.83 4.66 4.60
N ILE A 288 -17.56 4.42 4.24
CA ILE A 288 -16.46 5.36 4.50
C ILE A 288 -16.78 6.68 3.79
N LEU A 289 -16.91 6.65 2.46
CA LEU A 289 -17.17 7.84 1.62
C LEU A 289 -18.44 8.63 2.01
N ARG A 290 -19.44 7.99 2.64
CA ARG A 290 -20.68 8.65 3.10
C ARG A 290 -20.54 9.29 4.49
N LYS A 291 -19.82 8.64 5.42
CA LYS A 291 -19.61 9.19 6.77
C LYS A 291 -18.85 10.50 6.75
N ASP A 292 -18.01 10.71 5.74
CA ASP A 292 -17.27 11.95 5.58
C ASP A 292 -18.11 13.13 5.04
N LYS A 293 -19.37 12.89 4.64
CA LYS A 293 -20.30 13.95 4.20
C LYS A 293 -21.16 14.55 5.33
N GLN A 294 -21.09 14.00 6.54
CA GLN A 294 -21.91 14.42 7.69
C GLN A 294 -21.13 15.19 8.77
N ILE A 295 -19.90 15.66 8.47
CA ILE A 295 -19.06 16.44 9.38
C ILE A 295 -18.89 17.85 8.82
#